data_AF-A0A1I0AG83-F1
#
_entry.id   AF-A0A1I0AG83-F1
#
_cell.length_a   1.000
_cell.length_b   1.000
_cell.length_c   1.000
_cell.angle_alpha   90.00
_cell.angle_beta   90.00
_cell.angle_gamma   90.00
#
_symmetry.space_group_name_H-M   'P 1'
#
loop_
_entity.id
_entity.type
_entity.pdbx_description
1 polymer ?
#
loop_
_entity_poly.entity_id
_entity_poly.type
_entity_poly.pdbx_seq_one_letter_code
_entity_poly.pdbx_strand_id
1 'polypeptide(L)'
;MGTFQASRGFAFIFTEAGRATLEERFPFLSEYLALVTSPTTARGLLPWRERLFGPRPERLRPNAFYVNLLLLEAGKGVGRHIDATLQEPSGVADAVPEHVSVLYLQVPPGIQGGALRLLRDNRPLGEVRPRSGLLVHFRGDLQHEVQPFTGGPEGALRASLVCEQYAFGPEALARISPFRIQSKAGFGAYLDAHRDREPSEAQKLSLNGRSSVS
;
A
#
# COMPACT_ATOMS: atom_id res chain seq x y z
N MET A 1 4.37 15.56 6.76
CA MET A 1 4.62 14.15 6.36
C MET A 1 3.48 13.31 6.88
N GLY A 2 2.56 12.91 6.00
CA GLY A 2 1.41 12.08 6.37
C GLY A 2 1.88 10.64 6.55
N THR A 3 2.21 10.24 7.76
CA THR A 3 2.46 8.85 8.08
C THR A 3 1.13 8.10 7.97
N PHE A 4 1.15 6.98 7.23
CA PHE A 4 0.05 6.01 7.16
C PHE A 4 -0.22 5.43 8.57
N GLN A 5 -0.90 6.19 9.41
CA GLN A 5 -1.11 5.90 10.83
C GLN A 5 -2.08 4.72 11.07
N ALA A 6 -2.64 4.16 9.98
CA ALA A 6 -3.59 3.05 10.03
C ALA A 6 -3.07 1.73 9.40
N SER A 7 -1.87 1.68 8.80
CA SER A 7 -1.39 0.42 8.21
C SER A 7 -0.83 -0.51 9.28
N ARG A 8 -1.62 -1.48 9.74
CA ARG A 8 -1.14 -2.68 10.48
C ARG A 8 -0.35 -3.67 9.60
N GLY A 9 0.30 -3.17 8.55
CA GLY A 9 0.81 -3.98 7.44
C GLY A 9 2.32 -3.90 7.28
N PHE A 10 2.88 -4.98 6.77
CA PHE A 10 4.18 -4.97 6.12
C PHE A 10 4.07 -4.28 4.75
N ALA A 11 5.16 -3.71 4.29
CA ALA A 11 5.31 -3.11 2.98
C ALA A 11 6.57 -3.67 2.29
N PHE A 12 6.58 -3.65 0.97
CA PHE A 12 7.69 -4.07 0.14
C PHE A 12 8.25 -2.85 -0.58
N ILE A 13 9.55 -2.66 -0.47
CA ILE A 13 10.32 -1.78 -1.36
C ILE A 13 11.09 -2.70 -2.29
N PHE A 14 11.03 -2.45 -3.59
CA PHE A 14 11.86 -3.17 -4.55
C PHE A 14 12.15 -2.32 -5.77
N THR A 15 13.24 -2.64 -6.44
CA THR A 15 13.58 -2.12 -7.76
C THR A 15 13.22 -3.17 -8.81
N GLU A 16 13.26 -2.79 -10.09
CA GLU A 16 13.13 -3.75 -11.19
C GLU A 16 14.09 -4.94 -11.05
N ALA A 17 15.33 -4.71 -10.61
CA ALA A 17 16.34 -5.75 -10.40
C ALA A 17 15.98 -6.73 -9.26
N GLY A 18 15.29 -6.28 -8.21
CA GLY A 18 14.89 -7.14 -7.08
C GLY A 18 13.50 -7.75 -7.21
N ARG A 19 12.78 -7.46 -8.31
CA ARG A 19 11.43 -7.97 -8.53
C ARG A 19 11.38 -9.49 -8.57
N ALA A 20 12.32 -10.15 -9.25
CA ALA A 20 12.35 -11.61 -9.35
C ALA A 20 12.47 -12.26 -7.96
N THR A 21 13.31 -11.71 -7.09
CA THR A 21 13.44 -12.16 -5.69
C THR A 21 12.15 -11.95 -4.90
N LEU A 22 11.45 -10.84 -5.10
CA LEU A 22 10.14 -10.62 -4.47
C LEU A 22 9.12 -11.66 -4.92
N GLU A 23 9.01 -11.92 -6.23
CA GLU A 23 8.06 -12.88 -6.81
C GLU A 23 8.38 -14.32 -6.41
N GLU A 24 9.66 -14.69 -6.27
CA GLU A 24 10.07 -16.00 -5.74
C GLU A 24 9.64 -16.18 -4.28
N ARG A 25 9.84 -15.15 -3.44
CA ARG A 25 9.52 -15.23 -2.00
C ARG A 25 8.03 -15.05 -1.71
N PHE A 26 7.31 -14.31 -2.56
CA PHE A 26 5.89 -14.01 -2.41
C PHE A 26 5.13 -14.25 -3.74
N PRO A 27 5.00 -15.51 -4.19
CA PRO A 27 4.41 -15.82 -5.51
C PRO A 27 2.99 -15.31 -5.70
N PHE A 28 2.23 -15.13 -4.61
CA PHE A 28 0.88 -14.59 -4.66
C PHE A 28 0.82 -13.12 -5.13
N LEU A 29 1.94 -12.39 -5.15
CA LEU A 29 2.00 -11.02 -5.68
C LEU A 29 2.26 -10.98 -7.18
N SER A 30 2.73 -12.05 -7.80
CA SER A 30 3.25 -12.02 -9.19
C SER A 30 2.22 -11.53 -10.21
N GLU A 31 0.97 -11.99 -10.13
CA GLU A 31 -0.09 -11.53 -11.03
C GLU A 31 -0.41 -10.05 -10.82
N TYR A 32 -0.48 -9.61 -9.56
CA TYR A 32 -0.69 -8.21 -9.23
C TYR A 32 0.45 -7.33 -9.77
N LEU A 33 1.70 -7.73 -9.55
CA LEU A 33 2.88 -7.01 -10.02
C LEU A 33 2.93 -6.96 -11.55
N ALA A 34 2.63 -8.07 -12.24
CA ALA A 34 2.54 -8.09 -13.69
C ALA A 34 1.49 -7.10 -14.20
N LEU A 35 0.33 -7.02 -13.54
CA LEU A 35 -0.74 -6.12 -13.93
C LEU A 35 -0.39 -4.64 -13.71
N VAL A 36 0.15 -4.27 -12.54
CA VAL A 36 0.42 -2.86 -12.22
C VAL A 36 1.67 -2.32 -12.89
N THR A 37 2.67 -3.16 -13.14
CA THR A 37 3.90 -2.75 -13.86
C THR A 37 3.77 -2.81 -15.37
N SER A 38 2.67 -3.36 -15.90
CA SER A 38 2.46 -3.43 -17.33
C SER A 38 2.31 -2.00 -17.93
N PRO A 39 3.10 -1.66 -18.97
CA PRO A 39 3.02 -0.35 -19.63
C PRO A 39 1.64 -0.03 -20.21
N THR A 40 0.82 -1.05 -20.49
CA THR A 40 -0.51 -0.87 -21.07
C THR A 40 -1.53 -0.40 -20.06
N THR A 41 -1.42 -0.84 -18.79
CA THR A 41 -2.46 -0.62 -17.77
C THR A 41 -2.54 0.84 -17.34
N ALA A 42 -1.40 1.54 -17.31
CA ALA A 42 -1.34 2.96 -16.97
C ALA A 42 -1.33 3.90 -18.19
N ARG A 43 -1.49 3.39 -19.43
CA ARG A 43 -1.42 4.21 -20.66
C ARG A 43 -2.40 5.38 -20.65
N GLY A 44 -3.55 5.23 -20.01
CA GLY A 44 -4.56 6.28 -19.85
C GLY A 44 -4.07 7.52 -19.09
N LEU A 45 -3.03 7.38 -18.27
CA LEU A 45 -2.43 8.47 -17.49
C LEU A 45 -1.42 9.30 -18.28
N LEU A 46 -0.97 8.80 -19.44
CA LEU A 46 -0.02 9.52 -20.28
C LEU A 46 -0.68 10.78 -20.88
N PRO A 47 0.11 11.85 -21.11
CA PRO A 47 -0.34 12.99 -21.90
C PRO A 47 -0.93 12.53 -23.24
N TRP A 48 -1.96 13.23 -23.72
CA TRP A 48 -2.69 12.81 -24.93
C TRP A 48 -1.78 12.59 -26.15
N ARG A 49 -0.72 13.40 -26.31
CA ARG A 49 0.26 13.26 -27.38
C ARG A 49 1.02 11.94 -27.26
N GLU A 50 1.48 11.60 -26.06
CA GLU A 50 2.19 10.34 -25.78
C GLU A 50 1.28 9.13 -25.91
N ARG A 51 -0.03 9.29 -25.66
CA ARG A 51 -1.01 8.22 -25.91
C ARG A 51 -1.12 7.87 -27.39
N LEU A 52 -1.03 8.85 -28.28
CA LEU A 52 -1.16 8.67 -29.73
C LEU A 52 0.14 8.26 -30.41
N PHE A 53 1.25 8.91 -30.05
CA PHE A 53 2.54 8.75 -30.74
C PHE A 53 3.56 7.90 -29.97
N GLY A 54 3.20 7.45 -28.77
CA GLY A 54 4.10 6.75 -27.85
C GLY A 54 4.81 7.70 -26.88
N PRO A 55 5.34 7.18 -25.76
CA PRO A 55 6.11 7.97 -24.80
C PRO A 55 7.41 8.47 -25.43
N ARG A 56 7.91 9.61 -24.92
CA ARG A 56 9.19 10.16 -25.37
C ARG A 56 10.36 9.21 -25.06
N PRO A 57 11.42 9.16 -25.89
CA PRO A 57 12.58 8.30 -25.64
C PRO A 57 13.27 8.58 -24.30
N GLU A 58 13.27 9.84 -23.84
CA GLU A 58 13.92 10.22 -22.58
C GLU A 58 13.07 9.88 -21.34
N ARG A 59 11.82 9.44 -21.52
CA ARG A 59 10.94 9.12 -20.39
C ARG A 59 11.39 7.83 -19.74
N LEU A 60 11.94 7.97 -18.54
CA LEU A 60 12.21 6.83 -17.68
C LEU A 60 10.91 6.11 -17.33
N ARG A 61 10.93 4.79 -17.44
CA ARG A 61 9.83 3.94 -16.96
C ARG A 61 9.98 3.75 -15.45
N PRO A 62 8.88 3.44 -14.74
CA PRO A 62 8.98 3.08 -13.35
C PRO A 62 9.95 1.91 -13.15
N ASN A 63 10.92 2.10 -12.26
CA ASN A 63 12.01 1.16 -11.97
C ASN A 63 12.23 0.96 -10.47
N ALA A 64 11.48 1.68 -9.62
CA ALA A 64 11.43 1.49 -8.18
C ALA A 64 9.98 1.56 -7.68
N PHE A 65 9.67 0.71 -6.71
CA PHE A 65 8.31 0.39 -6.33
C PHE A 65 8.17 0.32 -4.82
N TYR A 66 7.06 0.84 -4.30
CA TYR A 66 6.63 0.66 -2.93
C TYR A 66 5.24 0.05 -2.91
N VAL A 67 5.10 -1.16 -2.36
CA VAL A 67 3.81 -1.85 -2.24
C VAL A 67 3.44 -1.97 -0.77
N ASN A 68 2.24 -1.51 -0.41
CA ASN A 68 1.74 -1.55 0.95
C ASN A 68 0.34 -2.19 1.00
N LEU A 69 0.11 -3.02 2.01
CA LEU A 69 -1.23 -3.48 2.37
C LEU A 69 -1.88 -2.45 3.29
N LEU A 70 -2.89 -1.75 2.78
CA LEU A 70 -3.70 -0.83 3.55
C LEU A 70 -4.92 -1.57 4.10
N LEU A 71 -5.01 -1.65 5.42
CA LEU A 71 -6.18 -2.11 6.17
C LEU A 71 -6.87 -0.88 6.75
N LEU A 72 -8.17 -0.74 6.49
CA LEU A 72 -8.97 0.38 6.97
C LEU A 72 -10.18 -0.15 7.76
N GLU A 73 -10.25 0.24 9.01
CA GLU A 73 -11.39 -0.01 9.91
C GLU A 73 -12.53 0.99 9.62
N ALA A 74 -13.76 0.61 9.99
CA ALA A 74 -14.90 1.51 9.90
C ALA A 74 -14.65 2.81 10.70
N GLY A 75 -15.11 3.95 10.16
CA GLY A 75 -14.90 5.28 10.71
C GLY A 75 -13.49 5.84 10.51
N LYS A 76 -12.53 5.04 10.00
CA LYS A 76 -11.17 5.51 9.70
C LYS A 76 -11.04 5.89 8.22
N GLY A 77 -10.20 6.88 7.95
CA GLY A 77 -9.83 7.33 6.61
C GLY A 77 -8.32 7.53 6.50
N VAL A 78 -7.88 7.98 5.33
CA VAL A 78 -6.50 8.44 5.11
C VAL A 78 -6.57 9.92 4.79
N GLY A 79 -5.85 10.73 5.59
CA GLY A 79 -5.81 12.17 5.40
C GLY A 79 -5.22 12.57 4.05
N ARG A 80 -5.44 13.83 3.65
CA ARG A 80 -4.94 14.34 2.37
C ARG A 80 -3.42 14.37 2.34
N HIS A 81 -2.83 13.80 1.28
CA HIS A 81 -1.38 13.79 1.07
C HIS A 81 -1.03 13.58 -0.41
N ILE A 82 0.27 13.69 -0.71
CA ILE A 82 0.90 13.17 -1.93
C ILE A 82 1.88 12.10 -1.44
N ASP A 83 1.95 10.98 -2.16
CA ASP A 83 2.89 9.91 -1.85
C ASP A 83 4.32 10.35 -2.16
N ALA A 84 5.24 10.02 -1.26
CA ALA A 84 6.66 10.35 -1.37
C ALA A 84 7.52 9.31 -0.63
N THR A 85 7.03 8.07 -0.50
CA THR A 85 7.68 7.03 0.33
C THR A 85 9.13 6.76 -0.09
N LEU A 86 9.43 6.83 -1.39
CA LEU A 86 10.79 6.61 -1.89
C LEU A 86 11.64 7.90 -2.00
N GLN A 87 11.12 9.06 -1.57
CA GLN A 87 11.87 10.32 -1.61
C GLN A 87 13.15 10.24 -0.76
N GLU A 88 13.01 9.90 0.52
CA GLU A 88 14.15 9.80 1.44
C GLU A 88 15.18 8.74 1.01
N PRO A 89 14.82 7.45 0.75
CA PRO A 89 15.81 6.46 0.36
C PRO A 89 16.43 6.71 -1.02
N SER A 90 15.73 7.39 -1.94
CA SER A 90 16.30 7.77 -3.23
C SER A 90 17.23 8.97 -3.14
N GLY A 91 17.15 9.78 -2.07
CA GLY A 91 17.90 11.04 -1.94
C GLY A 91 17.55 12.10 -2.99
N VAL A 92 16.45 11.93 -3.74
CA VAL A 92 15.98 12.89 -4.73
C VAL A 92 14.97 13.81 -4.04
N ALA A 93 15.26 15.11 -4.00
CA ALA A 93 14.35 16.10 -3.44
C ALA A 93 13.02 16.11 -4.21
N ASP A 94 11.91 16.25 -3.48
CA ASP A 94 10.55 16.35 -4.01
C ASP A 94 10.12 15.20 -4.94
N ALA A 95 10.79 14.05 -4.83
CA ALA A 95 10.43 12.87 -5.61
C ALA A 95 9.03 12.37 -5.25
N VAL A 96 8.17 12.35 -6.25
CA VAL A 96 6.81 11.77 -6.21
C VAL A 96 6.75 10.60 -7.19
N PRO A 97 5.82 9.65 -7.00
CA PRO A 97 5.65 8.58 -7.96
C PRO A 97 5.14 9.14 -9.31
N GLU A 98 5.48 8.46 -10.40
CA GLU A 98 4.88 8.73 -11.70
C GLU A 98 3.38 8.48 -11.66
N HIS A 99 3.00 7.37 -11.02
CA HIS A 99 1.61 7.02 -10.75
C HIS A 99 1.49 6.03 -9.60
N VAL A 100 0.28 5.97 -9.05
CA VAL A 100 -0.09 5.11 -7.94
C VAL A 100 -1.20 4.17 -8.42
N SER A 101 -1.08 2.91 -8.03
CA SER A 101 -2.09 1.87 -8.29
C SER A 101 -2.74 1.44 -6.99
N VAL A 102 -4.06 1.29 -6.99
CA VAL A 102 -4.83 0.78 -5.84
C VAL A 102 -5.69 -0.38 -6.29
N LEU A 103 -5.41 -1.58 -5.78
CA LEU A 103 -6.28 -2.74 -5.93
C LEU A 103 -7.11 -2.91 -4.66
N TYR A 104 -8.42 -2.80 -4.78
CA TYR A 104 -9.35 -3.09 -3.69
C TYR A 104 -9.51 -4.60 -3.55
N LEU A 105 -8.77 -5.22 -2.63
CA LEU A 105 -8.84 -6.66 -2.37
C LEU A 105 -10.19 -7.06 -1.77
N GLN A 106 -10.61 -6.32 -0.74
CA GLN A 106 -11.83 -6.61 -0.01
C GLN A 106 -12.52 -5.31 0.40
N VAL A 107 -13.76 -5.18 -0.03
CA VAL A 107 -14.70 -4.13 0.38
C VAL A 107 -15.88 -4.81 1.07
N PRO A 108 -16.06 -4.62 2.40
CA PRO A 108 -17.16 -5.25 3.11
C PRO A 108 -18.52 -4.88 2.50
N PRO A 109 -19.48 -5.82 2.43
CA PRO A 109 -20.80 -5.54 1.88
C PRO A 109 -21.55 -4.53 2.78
N GLY A 110 -22.39 -3.71 2.16
CA GLY A 110 -23.24 -2.75 2.88
C GLY A 110 -22.52 -1.54 3.47
N ILE A 111 -21.23 -1.34 3.18
CA ILE A 111 -20.53 -0.12 3.60
C ILE A 111 -21.01 1.11 2.82
N GLN A 112 -20.96 2.27 3.47
CA GLN A 112 -21.21 3.57 2.86
C GLN A 112 -19.98 4.48 3.04
N GLY A 113 -19.64 5.28 2.04
CA GLY A 113 -18.43 6.12 2.06
C GLY A 113 -17.19 5.36 1.59
N GLY A 114 -16.02 5.70 2.15
CA GLY A 114 -14.77 5.04 1.76
C GLY A 114 -14.16 5.52 0.44
N ALA A 115 -14.72 6.53 -0.21
CA ALA A 115 -14.26 6.95 -1.53
C ALA A 115 -12.79 7.43 -1.49
N LEU A 116 -12.02 7.03 -2.51
CA LEU A 116 -10.74 7.65 -2.82
C LEU A 116 -11.03 8.96 -3.58
N ARG A 117 -10.62 10.10 -3.02
CA ARG A 117 -10.78 11.40 -3.66
C ARG A 117 -9.44 11.86 -4.21
N LEU A 118 -9.45 12.32 -5.45
CA LEU A 118 -8.29 12.86 -6.15
C LEU A 118 -8.45 14.36 -6.29
N LEU A 119 -7.39 15.10 -5.98
CA LEU A 119 -7.37 16.56 -5.97
C LEU A 119 -6.11 17.10 -6.67
N ARG A 120 -6.24 18.29 -7.24
CA ARG A 120 -5.12 19.11 -7.71
C ARG A 120 -5.26 20.51 -7.15
N ASP A 121 -4.23 21.01 -6.48
CA ASP A 121 -4.25 22.32 -5.84
C ASP A 121 -5.46 22.50 -4.91
N ASN A 122 -5.76 21.47 -4.10
CA ASN A 122 -6.94 21.36 -3.24
C ASN A 122 -8.31 21.37 -3.96
N ARG A 123 -8.36 21.35 -5.29
CA ARG A 123 -9.61 21.26 -6.06
C ARG A 123 -9.91 19.79 -6.39
N PRO A 124 -11.15 19.30 -6.13
CA PRO A 124 -11.53 17.94 -6.49
C PRO A 124 -11.45 17.73 -8.00
N LEU A 125 -10.79 16.66 -8.43
CA LEU A 125 -10.77 16.20 -9.82
C LEU A 125 -11.74 15.04 -10.06
N GLY A 126 -11.94 14.21 -9.04
CA GLY A 126 -12.84 13.06 -9.12
C GLY A 126 -12.80 12.22 -7.86
N GLU A 127 -13.72 11.27 -7.78
CA GLU A 127 -13.79 10.28 -6.72
C GLU A 127 -13.92 8.88 -7.32
N VAL A 128 -13.38 7.90 -6.61
CA VAL A 128 -13.52 6.49 -6.92
C VAL A 128 -14.16 5.80 -5.74
N ARG A 129 -15.32 5.19 -5.99
CA ARG A 129 -16.01 4.36 -5.00
C ARG A 129 -15.36 2.98 -4.95
N PRO A 130 -15.01 2.48 -3.75
CA PRO A 130 -14.32 1.21 -3.62
C PRO A 130 -15.24 0.05 -4.02
N ARG A 131 -14.70 -0.92 -4.77
CA ARG A 131 -15.37 -2.19 -5.10
C ARG A 131 -14.34 -3.30 -5.12
N SER A 132 -14.61 -4.46 -4.51
CA SER A 132 -13.69 -5.59 -4.55
C SER A 132 -13.30 -5.95 -5.99
N GLY A 133 -12.01 -6.19 -6.21
CA GLY A 133 -11.41 -6.46 -7.53
C GLY A 133 -11.20 -5.21 -8.41
N LEU A 134 -11.66 -4.03 -8.00
CA LEU A 134 -11.39 -2.81 -8.76
C LEU A 134 -9.91 -2.43 -8.62
N LEU A 135 -9.23 -2.30 -9.75
CA LEU A 135 -7.89 -1.72 -9.86
C LEU A 135 -8.00 -0.31 -10.43
N VAL A 136 -7.38 0.65 -9.76
CA VAL A 136 -7.38 2.06 -10.14
C VAL A 136 -5.95 2.54 -10.27
N HIS A 137 -5.69 3.32 -11.32
CA HIS A 137 -4.44 4.03 -11.51
C HIS A 137 -4.71 5.53 -11.51
N PHE A 138 -3.87 6.31 -10.84
CA PHE A 138 -3.91 7.78 -10.90
C PHE A 138 -2.50 8.35 -10.88
N ARG A 139 -2.34 9.58 -11.39
CA ARG A 139 -1.03 10.25 -11.43
C ARG A 139 -0.52 10.49 -10.02
N GLY A 140 0.76 10.24 -9.79
CA GLY A 140 1.34 10.30 -8.45
C GLY A 140 1.57 11.71 -7.93
N ASP A 141 1.47 12.73 -8.80
CA ASP A 141 1.50 14.15 -8.43
C ASP A 141 0.16 14.69 -7.92
N LEU A 142 -0.89 13.86 -7.84
CA LEU A 142 -2.18 14.27 -7.32
C LEU A 142 -2.23 14.15 -5.80
N GLN A 143 -2.77 15.19 -5.16
CA GLN A 143 -3.20 15.07 -3.78
C GLN A 143 -4.35 14.08 -3.71
N HIS A 144 -4.37 13.24 -2.69
CA HIS A 144 -5.44 12.29 -2.52
C HIS A 144 -5.73 12.01 -1.05
N GLU A 145 -6.96 11.57 -0.80
CA GLU A 145 -7.46 11.22 0.52
C GLU A 145 -8.43 10.05 0.39
N VAL A 146 -8.58 9.28 1.47
CA VAL A 146 -9.60 8.25 1.58
C VAL A 146 -10.59 8.70 2.63
N GLN A 147 -11.84 8.92 2.21
CA GLN A 147 -12.91 9.24 3.15
C GLN A 147 -13.17 8.05 4.09
N PRO A 148 -13.58 8.30 5.34
CA PRO A 148 -14.09 7.25 6.21
C PRO A 148 -15.26 6.49 5.58
N PHE A 149 -15.41 5.23 5.94
CA PHE A 149 -16.62 4.46 5.63
C PHE A 149 -17.35 4.06 6.91
N THR A 150 -18.65 3.81 6.81
CA THR A 150 -19.51 3.32 7.90
C THR A 150 -20.29 2.10 7.44
N GLY A 151 -20.92 1.41 8.39
CA GLY A 151 -21.69 0.18 8.12
C GLY A 151 -20.82 -1.07 7.93
N GLY A 152 -21.42 -2.12 7.40
CA GLY A 152 -20.83 -3.45 7.30
C GLY A 152 -20.96 -4.27 8.61
N PRO A 153 -20.49 -5.53 8.60
CA PRO A 153 -20.44 -6.37 9.79
C PRO A 153 -19.61 -5.75 10.93
N GLU A 154 -19.85 -6.18 12.16
CA GLU A 154 -19.02 -5.77 13.29
C GLU A 154 -17.54 -6.13 13.04
N GLY A 155 -16.64 -5.18 13.29
CA GLY A 155 -15.21 -5.34 12.99
C GLY A 155 -14.86 -5.33 11.50
N ALA A 156 -15.75 -4.82 10.62
CA ALA A 156 -15.49 -4.74 9.19
C ALA A 156 -14.14 -4.07 8.85
N LEU A 157 -13.34 -4.78 8.07
CA LEU A 157 -12.04 -4.33 7.56
C LEU A 157 -12.07 -4.25 6.03
N ARG A 158 -11.67 -3.10 5.49
CA ARG A 158 -11.40 -2.93 4.07
C ARG A 158 -9.92 -3.14 3.81
N ALA A 159 -9.59 -4.00 2.85
CA ALA A 159 -8.21 -4.29 2.47
C ALA A 159 -7.93 -3.79 1.04
N SER A 160 -6.78 -3.17 0.85
CA SER A 160 -6.32 -2.72 -0.46
C SER A 160 -4.81 -2.85 -0.59
N LEU A 161 -4.32 -3.24 -1.77
CA LEU A 161 -2.91 -3.08 -2.11
C LEU A 161 -2.72 -1.72 -2.78
N VAL A 162 -1.75 -0.97 -2.28
CA VAL A 162 -1.33 0.31 -2.86
C VAL A 162 0.07 0.13 -3.41
N CYS A 163 0.31 0.51 -4.66
CA CYS A 163 1.62 0.47 -5.29
C CYS A 163 1.99 1.85 -5.81
N GLU A 164 2.99 2.47 -5.19
CA GLU A 164 3.65 3.68 -5.69
C GLU A 164 4.74 3.27 -6.69
N GLN A 165 4.79 3.93 -7.84
CA GLN A 165 5.67 3.57 -8.95
C GLN A 165 6.53 4.76 -9.36
N TYR A 166 7.83 4.68 -9.11
CA TYR A 166 8.79 5.75 -9.30
C TYR A 166 9.74 5.46 -10.45
N ALA A 167 10.16 6.51 -11.14
CA ALA A 167 11.18 6.46 -12.18
C ALA A 167 12.41 7.26 -11.72
N PHE A 168 13.47 6.55 -11.34
CA PHE A 168 14.71 7.15 -10.86
C PHE A 168 15.84 7.00 -11.86
N GLY A 169 16.72 8.00 -11.93
CA GLY A 169 18.00 7.87 -12.63
C GLY A 169 18.94 6.88 -11.93
N PRO A 170 20.03 6.43 -12.59
CA PRO A 170 20.90 5.37 -12.08
C PRO A 170 21.47 5.62 -10.68
N GLU A 171 21.90 6.85 -10.39
CA GLU A 171 22.47 7.22 -9.08
C GLU A 171 21.46 7.12 -7.94
N ALA A 172 20.21 7.56 -8.17
CA ALA A 172 19.14 7.49 -7.20
C ALA A 172 18.66 6.05 -7.01
N LEU A 173 18.55 5.29 -8.11
CA LEU A 173 18.17 3.88 -8.07
C LEU A 173 19.19 3.03 -7.29
N ALA A 174 20.49 3.32 -7.43
CA ALA A 174 21.57 2.62 -6.71
C ALA A 174 21.51 2.81 -5.19
N ARG A 175 20.85 3.87 -4.69
CA ARG A 175 20.63 4.09 -3.25
C ARG A 175 19.45 3.28 -2.70
N ILE A 176 18.55 2.84 -3.56
CA ILE A 176 17.38 2.04 -3.18
C ILE A 176 17.80 0.59 -3.10
N SER A 177 17.51 -0.05 -1.96
CA SER A 177 17.74 -1.49 -1.81
C SER A 177 16.99 -2.25 -2.90
N PRO A 178 17.63 -3.21 -3.60
CA PRO A 178 16.96 -3.95 -4.67
C PRO A 178 15.67 -4.62 -4.23
N PHE A 179 15.65 -5.13 -2.99
CA PHE A 179 14.46 -5.67 -2.34
C PHE A 179 14.57 -5.55 -0.81
N ARG A 180 13.54 -5.00 -0.17
CA ARG A 180 13.44 -4.84 1.28
C ARG A 180 11.99 -4.98 1.74
N ILE A 181 11.79 -5.65 2.87
CA ILE A 181 10.52 -5.68 3.59
C ILE A 181 10.58 -4.65 4.73
N GLN A 182 9.54 -3.85 4.89
CA GLN A 182 9.34 -2.95 6.03
C GLN A 182 8.13 -3.40 6.83
N SER A 183 8.28 -3.62 8.14
CA SER A 183 7.13 -3.77 9.04
C SER A 183 6.80 -2.39 9.62
N LYS A 184 5.57 -1.88 9.41
CA LYS A 184 5.07 -0.68 10.09
C LYS A 184 4.44 -0.99 11.45
N ALA A 185 4.16 -2.26 11.73
CA ALA A 185 3.98 -2.71 13.11
C ALA A 185 5.36 -2.68 13.77
N GLY A 186 5.66 -1.55 14.43
CA GLY A 186 6.79 -1.48 15.35
C GLY A 186 6.63 -2.61 16.38
N PHE A 187 7.76 -3.13 16.85
CA PHE A 187 7.85 -4.13 17.92
C PHE A 187 6.88 -3.87 19.10
N GLY A 188 6.49 -2.61 19.34
CA GLY A 188 5.44 -2.21 20.29
C GLY A 188 4.05 -2.81 20.03
N ALA A 189 3.56 -2.87 18.79
CA ALA A 189 2.25 -3.49 18.49
C ALA A 189 2.27 -5.02 18.70
N TYR A 190 3.43 -5.65 18.50
CA TYR A 190 3.66 -7.05 18.85
C TYR A 190 3.64 -7.26 20.38
N LEU A 191 4.33 -6.40 21.14
CA LEU A 191 4.32 -6.42 22.61
C LEU A 191 2.93 -6.16 23.18
N ASP A 192 2.19 -5.19 22.66
CA ASP A 192 0.82 -4.89 23.10
C ASP A 192 -0.13 -6.07 22.84
N ALA A 193 -0.03 -6.73 21.67
CA ALA A 193 -0.81 -7.93 21.35
C ALA A 193 -0.46 -9.16 22.22
N HIS A 194 0.68 -9.14 22.92
CA HIS A 194 1.13 -10.23 23.81
C HIS A 194 1.06 -9.87 25.30
N ARG A 195 0.86 -8.59 25.64
CA ARG A 195 0.64 -8.15 27.04
C ARG A 195 -0.75 -8.55 27.54
N ASP A 196 -1.73 -8.65 26.65
CA ASP A 196 -3.10 -9.05 27.00
C ASP A 196 -3.34 -10.58 26.95
N ARG A 197 -2.25 -11.36 26.78
CA ARG A 197 -2.25 -12.83 26.88
C ARG A 197 -1.56 -13.31 28.17
N GLU A 198 -1.82 -12.63 29.30
CA GLU A 198 -1.64 -13.27 30.60
C GLU A 198 -2.63 -14.45 30.67
N PRO A 199 -2.18 -15.70 30.85
CA PRO A 199 -3.09 -16.82 31.02
C PRO A 199 -3.93 -16.57 32.27
N SER A 200 -5.26 -16.60 32.11
CA SER A 200 -6.19 -16.48 33.24
C SER A 200 -5.81 -17.45 34.36
N GLU A 201 -6.05 -17.12 35.62
CA GLU A 201 -5.73 -17.99 36.76
C GLU A 201 -6.30 -19.41 36.63
N ALA A 202 -7.38 -19.59 35.87
CA ALA A 202 -7.95 -20.89 35.55
C ALA A 202 -6.99 -21.82 34.77
N GLN A 203 -6.07 -21.26 33.97
CA GLN A 203 -5.02 -22.03 33.27
C GLN A 203 -3.79 -22.31 34.16
N LYS A 204 -3.47 -21.43 35.12
CA LYS A 204 -2.38 -21.66 36.09
C LYS A 204 -2.71 -22.81 37.05
N LEU A 205 -3.98 -22.99 37.42
CA LEU A 205 -4.45 -24.10 38.26
C LEU A 205 -4.46 -25.46 37.54
N SER A 206 -4.67 -25.50 36.22
CA SER A 206 -4.64 -26.75 35.44
C SER A 206 -3.23 -27.30 35.22
N LEU A 207 -2.19 -26.46 35.25
CA LEU A 207 -0.80 -26.90 35.09
C LEU A 207 -0.20 -27.46 36.39
N ASN A 208 -0.64 -26.97 37.56
CA ASN A 208 -0.19 -27.50 38.86
C ASN A 208 -0.94 -28.76 39.31
N GLY A 209 -2.06 -29.13 38.67
CA GLY A 209 -2.88 -30.30 39.03
C GLY A 209 -2.51 -31.62 38.34
N ARG A 210 -1.48 -31.66 37.49
CA ARG A 210 -1.05 -32.89 36.79
C ARG A 210 0.27 -33.49 37.28
N SER A 211 0.83 -32.97 38.37
CA SER A 211 1.99 -33.55 39.05
C SER A 211 1.61 -34.19 40.38
N SER A 212 0.61 -35.07 40.34
CA SER A 212 0.45 -36.15 41.31
C SER A 212 -0.61 -37.12 40.79
N VAL A 213 -0.16 -38.31 40.38
CA VAL A 213 -0.77 -39.63 40.59
C VAL A 213 -0.10 -40.60 39.61
N SER A 214 0.62 -41.54 40.23
CA SER A 214 1.19 -42.82 39.75
C SER A 214 2.43 -42.77 38.87
#